data_AF-K1PTW3-F1
#
_entry.id   AF-K1PTW3-F1
#
_cell.length_a   1.000
_cell.length_b   1.000
_cell.length_c   1.000
_cell.angle_alpha   90.00
_cell.angle_beta   90.00
_cell.angle_gamma   90.00
#
_symmetry.space_group_name_H-M   'P 1'
#
loop_
_entity.id
_entity.type
_entity.pdbx_description
1 polymer ?
#
loop_
_entity_poly.entity_id
_entity_poly.type
_entity_poly.pdbx_seq_one_letter_code
_entity_poly.pdbx_strand_id
1 'polypeptide(L)'
;MEKASKSSKIMVAAIDFGTTFSGFAFSLKSDWGKVLTNTWTGGSLISHKAPTCLLLKKDYKEYFFGYEAEDKYSDLTSDDNHSDYYFFQRFKMILHQDFTVKRHITCNDITGKPLEASLVFEYCIRCLKKCLQQQIEKSYLGTHDDDIEYVLTVPAIWGDKAKLFMREAAVKVLYKDICDVCMTVS
;
A
#
# COMPACT_ATOMS: atom_id res chain seq x y z
N MET A 1 -19.54 22.80 18.89
CA MET A 1 -20.10 21.44 18.69
C MET A 1 -19.00 20.57 18.12
N GLU A 2 -18.57 19.57 18.88
CA GLU A 2 -17.64 18.55 18.39
C GLU A 2 -18.36 17.76 17.27
N LYS A 3 -17.78 17.74 16.07
CA LYS A 3 -18.36 16.96 14.98
C LYS A 3 -18.17 15.48 15.30
N ALA A 4 -19.26 14.74 15.40
CA ALA A 4 -19.22 13.29 15.51
C ALA A 4 -18.56 12.69 14.25
N SER A 5 -17.76 11.63 14.43
CA SER A 5 -17.17 10.89 13.32
C SER A 5 -18.27 10.28 12.44
N LYS A 6 -18.07 10.33 11.12
CA LYS A 6 -19.01 9.80 10.10
C LYS A 6 -18.90 8.28 9.90
N SER A 7 -17.84 7.66 10.40
CA SER A 7 -17.63 6.21 10.24
C SER A 7 -18.59 5.40 11.10
N SER A 8 -19.07 4.28 10.58
CA SER A 8 -19.82 3.29 11.38
C SER A 8 -18.89 2.31 12.13
N LYS A 9 -17.62 2.25 11.73
CA LYS A 9 -16.59 1.36 12.28
C LYS A 9 -15.92 1.94 13.53
N ILE A 10 -15.24 1.09 14.29
CA ILE A 10 -14.57 1.49 15.55
C ILE A 10 -13.32 2.32 15.23
N MET A 11 -12.69 2.05 14.09
CA MET A 11 -11.47 2.70 13.65
C MET A 11 -11.57 3.12 12.18
N VAL A 12 -10.90 4.22 11.85
CA VAL A 12 -10.65 4.61 10.45
C VAL A 12 -9.15 4.58 10.23
N ALA A 13 -8.72 3.95 9.14
CA ALA A 13 -7.33 3.93 8.72
C ALA A 13 -7.17 4.46 7.30
N ALA A 14 -6.31 5.44 7.13
CA ALA A 14 -5.95 6.01 5.84
C ALA A 14 -4.61 5.42 5.37
N ILE A 15 -4.57 4.94 4.13
CA ILE A 15 -3.38 4.46 3.44
C ILE A 15 -3.03 5.47 2.36
N ASP A 16 -1.85 6.08 2.50
CA ASP A 16 -1.22 6.89 1.47
C ASP A 16 -0.31 5.99 0.62
N PHE A 17 -0.80 5.56 -0.53
CA PHE A 17 0.01 4.82 -1.48
C PHE A 17 0.62 5.83 -2.47
N GLY A 18 1.77 6.39 -2.15
CA GLY A 18 2.43 7.37 -3.02
C GLY A 18 3.21 6.74 -4.18
N THR A 19 3.78 7.57 -5.05
CA THR A 19 4.69 7.10 -6.11
C THR A 19 6.08 6.77 -5.56
N THR A 20 6.60 7.63 -4.69
CA THR A 20 7.95 7.48 -4.10
C THR A 20 7.89 6.88 -2.72
N PHE A 21 6.97 7.36 -1.89
CA PHE A 21 6.85 6.98 -0.49
C PHE A 21 5.40 6.67 -0.16
N SER A 22 5.19 5.63 0.63
CA SER A 22 3.87 5.21 1.11
C SER A 22 3.83 5.28 2.64
N GLY A 23 2.63 5.46 3.18
CA GLY A 23 2.39 5.58 4.61
C GLY A 23 0.97 5.24 4.99
N PHE A 24 0.72 5.19 6.29
CA PHE A 24 -0.63 5.04 6.80
C PHE A 24 -0.79 5.77 8.14
N ALA A 25 -2.04 6.12 8.42
CA ALA A 25 -2.46 6.73 9.66
C ALA A 25 -3.79 6.13 10.08
N PHE A 26 -4.09 6.10 11.38
CA PHE A 26 -5.36 5.60 11.89
C PHE A 26 -5.78 6.35 13.15
N SER A 27 -7.08 6.32 13.43
CA SER A 27 -7.66 6.91 14.63
C SER A 27 -8.89 6.12 15.07
N LEU A 28 -9.15 6.11 16.37
CA LEU A 28 -10.39 5.58 16.91
C LEU A 28 -11.54 6.55 16.60
N LYS A 29 -12.72 6.01 16.32
CA LYS A 29 -13.94 6.80 16.16
C LYS A 29 -14.24 7.65 17.40
N SER A 30 -13.98 7.11 18.59
CA SER A 30 -14.21 7.77 19.88
C SER A 30 -13.20 8.88 20.18
N ASP A 31 -12.05 8.89 19.51
CA ASP A 31 -10.96 9.85 19.73
C ASP A 31 -10.32 10.22 18.38
N TRP A 32 -11.17 10.69 17.45
CA TRP A 32 -10.77 10.90 16.06
C TRP A 32 -9.75 12.02 15.88
N GLY A 33 -9.61 12.91 16.87
CA GLY A 33 -8.58 13.96 16.90
C GLY A 33 -7.17 13.41 17.15
N LYS A 34 -7.06 12.22 17.75
CA LYS A 34 -5.78 11.55 18.02
C LYS A 34 -5.41 10.63 16.86
N VAL A 35 -4.71 11.20 15.88
CA VAL A 35 -4.20 10.45 14.72
C VAL A 35 -2.88 9.78 15.08
N LEU A 36 -2.83 8.47 14.89
CA LEU A 36 -1.64 7.65 15.05
C LEU A 36 -1.04 7.34 13.68
N THR A 37 0.27 7.48 13.57
CA THR A 37 1.02 7.18 12.35
C THR A 37 2.07 6.11 12.62
N ASN A 38 2.52 5.43 11.57
CA ASN A 38 3.67 4.56 11.70
C ASN A 38 4.98 5.33 11.84
N THR A 39 5.98 4.65 12.37
CA THR A 39 7.38 5.02 12.29
C THR A 39 8.13 3.83 11.72
N TRP A 40 8.71 4.01 10.54
CA TRP A 40 9.62 3.06 9.91
C TRP A 40 11.07 3.43 10.21
N THR A 41 11.89 2.41 10.46
CA THR A 41 13.33 2.54 10.65
C THR A 41 14.04 1.92 9.45
N GLY A 42 14.87 2.71 8.77
CA GLY A 42 15.80 2.24 7.74
C GLY A 42 17.22 2.61 8.16
N GLY A 43 17.98 1.65 8.69
CA GLY A 43 19.27 1.94 9.34
C GLY A 43 19.14 2.95 10.49
N SER A 44 19.82 4.10 10.37
CA SER A 44 19.74 5.21 11.34
C SER A 44 18.61 6.21 11.09
N LEU A 45 17.87 6.08 9.98
CA LEU A 45 16.81 7.01 9.61
C LEU A 45 15.47 6.59 10.23
N ILE A 46 14.83 7.54 10.91
CA ILE A 46 13.46 7.42 11.41
C ILE A 46 12.54 8.18 10.45
N SER A 47 11.58 7.50 9.82
CA SER A 47 10.67 8.09 8.85
C SER A 47 9.22 7.67 9.10
N HIS A 48 8.27 8.58 8.89
CA HIS A 48 6.84 8.26 8.89
C HIS A 48 6.36 7.59 7.58
N LYS A 49 7.25 7.51 6.58
CA LYS A 49 6.98 6.87 5.29
C LYS A 49 8.06 5.85 4.89
N ALA A 50 7.63 4.82 4.18
CA ALA A 50 8.50 3.81 3.59
C ALA A 50 8.60 4.04 2.07
N PRO A 51 9.74 3.74 1.44
CA PRO A 51 9.85 3.71 -0.01
C PRO A 51 8.74 2.88 -0.64
N THR A 52 8.23 3.33 -1.78
CA THR A 52 7.21 2.57 -2.52
C THR A 52 7.91 1.61 -3.47
N CYS A 53 8.35 0.50 -2.89
CA CYS A 53 9.04 -0.57 -3.60
C CYS A 53 8.55 -1.94 -3.12
N LEU A 54 8.62 -2.91 -4.02
CA LEU A 54 8.21 -4.29 -3.78
C LEU A 54 9.32 -5.22 -4.25
N LEU A 55 9.80 -6.06 -3.36
CA LEU A 55 10.61 -7.22 -3.69
C LEU A 55 9.70 -8.44 -3.66
N LEU A 56 9.58 -9.17 -4.77
CA LEU A 56 8.65 -10.29 -4.93
C LEU A 56 9.37 -11.48 -5.54
N LYS A 57 9.37 -12.62 -4.86
CA LYS A 57 9.94 -13.85 -5.41
C LYS A 57 9.11 -14.33 -6.60
N LYS A 58 9.75 -14.95 -7.61
CA LYS A 58 9.08 -15.42 -8.83
C LYS A 58 7.95 -16.43 -8.62
N ASP A 59 7.95 -17.14 -7.49
CA ASP A 59 6.87 -18.06 -7.11
C ASP A 59 5.70 -17.37 -6.40
N TYR A 60 5.82 -16.05 -6.17
CA TYR A 60 4.86 -15.17 -5.51
C TYR A 60 4.54 -15.53 -4.03
N LYS A 61 5.35 -16.39 -3.41
CA LYS A 61 5.14 -16.85 -2.03
C LYS A 61 5.83 -15.97 -0.99
N GLU A 62 6.85 -15.24 -1.41
CA GLU A 62 7.69 -14.40 -0.56
C GLU A 62 7.75 -12.99 -1.13
N TYR A 63 7.47 -12.00 -0.27
CA TYR A 63 7.38 -10.61 -0.67
C TYR A 63 7.73 -9.66 0.47
N PHE A 64 8.37 -8.54 0.13
CA PHE A 64 8.83 -7.51 1.04
C PHE A 64 8.52 -6.13 0.49
N PHE A 65 8.36 -5.13 1.36
CA PHE A 65 7.99 -3.77 0.98
C PHE A 65 8.85 -2.72 1.69
N GLY A 66 9.09 -1.59 1.03
CA GLY A 66 9.79 -0.46 1.63
C GLY A 66 11.25 -0.76 1.97
N TYR A 67 11.73 -0.26 3.11
CA TYR A 67 13.13 -0.45 3.52
C TYR A 67 13.53 -1.93 3.59
N GLU A 68 12.64 -2.82 4.05
CA GLU A 68 12.93 -4.26 4.06
C GLU A 68 13.15 -4.83 2.65
N ALA A 69 12.44 -4.31 1.64
CA ALA A 69 12.64 -4.70 0.25
C ALA A 69 13.98 -4.17 -0.30
N GLU A 70 14.36 -2.94 0.05
CA GLU A 70 15.63 -2.35 -0.36
C GLU A 70 16.82 -3.09 0.26
N ASP A 71 16.79 -3.33 1.57
CA ASP A 71 17.83 -4.04 2.30
C ASP A 71 18.01 -5.46 1.75
N LYS A 72 16.92 -6.23 1.63
CA LYS A 72 16.97 -7.60 1.08
C LYS A 72 17.43 -7.64 -0.36
N TYR A 73 17.02 -6.67 -1.19
CA TYR A 73 17.47 -6.63 -2.57
C TYR A 73 18.99 -6.35 -2.63
N SER A 74 19.50 -5.45 -1.80
CA SER A 74 20.94 -5.18 -1.68
C SER A 74 21.73 -6.44 -1.31
N ASP A 75 21.26 -7.20 -0.31
CA ASP A 75 21.89 -8.46 0.09
C ASP A 75 21.88 -9.48 -1.06
N LEU A 76 20.73 -9.68 -1.70
CA LEU A 76 20.58 -10.61 -2.83
C LEU A 76 21.46 -10.24 -4.03
N THR A 77 21.65 -8.94 -4.30
CA THR A 77 22.55 -8.50 -5.38
C THR A 77 24.02 -8.74 -5.04
N SER A 78 24.40 -8.63 -3.77
CA SER A 78 25.76 -8.91 -3.30
C SER A 78 26.12 -10.40 -3.44
N ASP A 79 25.12 -11.27 -3.28
CA ASP A 79 25.27 -12.73 -3.39
C ASP A 79 24.95 -13.30 -4.79
N ASP A 80 24.69 -12.46 -5.80
CA ASP A 80 24.25 -12.84 -7.16
C ASP A 80 22.95 -13.69 -7.22
N ASN A 81 22.15 -13.67 -6.16
CA ASN A 81 20.91 -14.44 -6.01
C ASN A 81 19.63 -13.64 -6.32
N HIS A 82 19.77 -12.39 -6.76
CA HIS A 82 18.66 -11.48 -7.07
C HIS A 82 17.84 -11.90 -8.30
N SER A 83 18.37 -12.79 -9.15
CA SER A 83 17.73 -13.18 -10.42
C SER A 83 16.35 -13.82 -10.23
N ASP A 84 16.11 -14.48 -9.09
CA ASP A 84 14.86 -15.14 -8.70
C ASP A 84 13.80 -14.23 -8.08
N TYR A 85 14.09 -12.94 -7.99
CA TYR A 85 13.19 -11.93 -7.48
C TYR A 85 12.87 -10.89 -8.56
N TYR A 86 11.66 -10.36 -8.50
CA TYR A 86 11.32 -9.08 -9.10
C TYR A 86 11.54 -7.97 -8.09
N PHE A 87 12.14 -6.86 -8.51
CA PHE A 87 12.25 -5.68 -7.68
C PHE A 87 11.64 -4.46 -8.38
N PHE A 88 10.48 -4.02 -7.90
CA PHE A 88 9.73 -2.91 -8.47
C PHE A 88 9.96 -1.62 -7.71
N GLN A 89 10.24 -0.55 -8.44
CA GLN A 89 10.30 0.82 -7.94
C GLN A 89 9.63 1.75 -8.95
N ARG A 90 9.01 2.85 -8.47
CA ARG A 90 8.37 3.88 -9.32
C ARG A 90 7.32 3.34 -10.30
N PHE A 91 6.83 2.12 -10.10
CA PHE A 91 5.88 1.44 -10.98
C PHE A 91 4.53 2.15 -11.07
N LYS A 92 4.20 3.02 -10.09
CA LYS A 92 2.97 3.82 -10.08
C LYS A 92 2.85 4.80 -11.26
N MET A 93 3.98 5.11 -11.92
CA MET A 93 4.03 5.98 -13.08
C MET A 93 3.30 5.40 -14.31
N ILE A 94 3.02 4.10 -14.37
CA ILE A 94 2.23 3.51 -15.46
C ILE A 94 0.78 4.03 -15.50
N LEU A 95 0.30 4.61 -14.38
CA LEU A 95 -1.05 5.13 -14.21
C LEU A 95 -1.16 6.64 -14.46
N HIS A 96 -0.05 7.32 -14.80
CA HIS A 96 -0.05 8.77 -15.03
C HIS A 96 -0.73 9.18 -16.34
N GLN A 97 -0.84 8.28 -17.32
CA GLN A 97 -1.38 8.57 -18.64
C GLN A 97 -2.64 7.73 -18.89
N ASP A 98 -3.83 8.35 -18.92
CA ASP A 98 -5.10 7.60 -18.97
C ASP A 98 -5.26 6.66 -20.17
N PHE A 99 -4.63 6.96 -21.31
CA PHE A 99 -4.70 6.11 -22.50
C PHE A 99 -3.84 4.83 -22.37
N THR A 100 -2.84 4.81 -21.47
CA THR A 100 -2.02 3.62 -21.21
C THR A 100 -2.70 2.66 -20.25
N VAL A 101 -3.67 3.14 -19.46
CA VAL A 101 -4.39 2.29 -18.50
C VAL A 101 -5.40 1.40 -19.22
N LYS A 102 -5.00 0.15 -19.40
CA LYS A 102 -5.83 -0.97 -19.87
C LYS A 102 -6.05 -1.95 -18.70
N ARG A 103 -7.01 -2.86 -18.86
CA ARG A 103 -7.31 -3.87 -17.83
C ARG A 103 -6.13 -4.81 -17.54
N HIS A 104 -5.38 -5.15 -18.59
CA HIS A 104 -4.15 -5.94 -18.53
C HIS A 104 -3.00 -5.04 -18.96
N ILE A 105 -2.31 -4.48 -17.99
CA ILE A 105 -1.07 -3.71 -18.18
C ILE A 105 0.01 -4.33 -17.32
N THR A 106 1.24 -4.30 -17.81
CA THR A 106 2.40 -4.78 -17.06
C THR A 106 3.20 -3.61 -16.52
N CYS A 107 3.81 -3.80 -15.35
CA CYS A 107 4.93 -3.00 -14.90
C CYS A 107 6.21 -3.79 -15.08
N ASN A 108 7.28 -3.08 -15.44
CA ASN A 108 8.62 -3.66 -15.47
C ASN A 108 9.27 -3.46 -14.11
N ASP A 109 9.97 -4.50 -13.66
CA ASP A 109 10.89 -4.36 -12.54
C ASP A 109 12.14 -3.57 -12.96
N ILE A 110 13.05 -3.28 -12.03
CA ILE A 110 14.23 -2.46 -12.35
C ILE A 110 15.21 -3.11 -13.33
N THR A 111 15.07 -4.42 -13.59
CA THR A 111 15.84 -5.18 -14.59
C THR A 111 15.11 -5.32 -15.92
N GLY A 112 13.89 -4.77 -16.03
CA GLY A 112 13.07 -4.85 -17.24
C GLY A 112 12.14 -6.06 -17.31
N LYS A 113 12.09 -6.92 -16.28
CA LYS A 113 11.21 -8.09 -16.27
C LYS A 113 9.75 -7.65 -16.09
N PRO A 114 8.82 -8.02 -17.00
CA PRO A 114 7.43 -7.60 -16.90
C PRO A 114 6.65 -8.48 -15.91
N LEU A 115 5.69 -7.87 -15.22
CA LEU A 115 4.65 -8.55 -14.43
C LEU A 115 3.33 -7.79 -14.51
N GLU A 116 2.20 -8.48 -14.37
CA GLU A 116 0.88 -7.83 -14.30
C GLU A 116 0.85 -6.78 -13.20
N ALA A 117 0.50 -5.55 -13.57
CA ALA A 117 0.50 -4.43 -12.62
C ALA A 117 -0.54 -4.64 -11.52
N SER A 118 -1.68 -5.26 -11.83
CA SER A 118 -2.71 -5.56 -10.83
C SER A 118 -2.12 -6.35 -9.67
N LEU A 119 -1.32 -7.38 -9.98
CA LEU A 119 -0.64 -8.20 -8.97
C LEU A 119 0.33 -7.38 -8.12
N VAL A 120 1.17 -6.55 -8.76
CA VAL A 120 2.15 -5.70 -8.03
C VAL A 120 1.45 -4.73 -7.08
N PHE A 121 0.39 -4.06 -7.53
CA PHE A 121 -0.38 -3.16 -6.67
C PHE A 121 -1.10 -3.90 -5.54
N GLU A 122 -1.68 -5.07 -5.81
CA GLU A 122 -2.30 -5.92 -4.79
C GLU A 122 -1.31 -6.33 -3.69
N TYR A 123 -0.09 -6.76 -4.06
CA TYR A 123 0.96 -7.08 -3.08
C TYR A 123 1.36 -5.85 -2.25
N CYS A 124 1.55 -4.68 -2.88
CA CYS A 124 1.88 -3.46 -2.13
C CYS A 124 0.79 -3.05 -1.14
N ILE A 125 -0.48 -3.06 -1.54
CA ILE A 125 -1.60 -2.75 -0.63
C ILE A 125 -1.65 -3.78 0.49
N ARG A 126 -1.40 -5.06 0.19
CA ARG A 126 -1.38 -6.14 1.19
C ARG A 126 -0.29 -5.93 2.23
N CYS A 127 0.91 -5.53 1.79
CA CYS A 127 2.00 -5.17 2.70
C CYS A 127 1.61 -3.99 3.60
N LEU A 128 1.08 -2.90 3.01
CA LEU A 128 0.66 -1.71 3.77
C LEU A 128 -0.43 -2.04 4.79
N LYS A 129 -1.45 -2.83 4.40
CA LYS A 129 -2.51 -3.31 5.30
C LYS A 129 -1.92 -4.15 6.44
N LYS A 130 -1.03 -5.10 6.14
CA LYS A 130 -0.39 -5.95 7.15
C LYS A 130 0.41 -5.12 8.16
N CYS A 131 1.23 -4.17 7.71
CA CYS A 131 1.99 -3.28 8.59
C CYS A 131 1.06 -2.42 9.46
N LEU A 132 -0.01 -1.89 8.88
CA LEU A 132 -1.02 -1.13 9.61
C LEU A 132 -1.71 -1.96 10.70
N GLN A 133 -2.18 -3.17 10.37
CA GLN A 133 -2.81 -4.08 11.32
C GLN A 133 -1.85 -4.47 12.46
N GLN A 134 -0.58 -4.74 12.15
CA GLN A 134 0.43 -5.02 13.18
C GLN A 134 0.63 -3.83 14.13
N GLN A 135 0.55 -2.59 13.63
CA GLN A 135 0.68 -1.40 14.46
C GLN A 135 -0.58 -1.14 15.30
N ILE A 136 -1.75 -1.43 14.74
CA ILE A 136 -3.03 -1.38 15.45
C ILE A 136 -3.03 -2.39 16.59
N GLU A 137 -2.69 -3.66 16.34
CA GLU A 137 -2.71 -4.73 17.35
C GLU A 137 -1.78 -4.42 18.54
N LYS A 138 -0.62 -3.79 18.28
CA LYS A 138 0.29 -3.32 19.35
C LYS A 138 -0.33 -2.25 20.25
N SER A 139 -1.25 -1.45 19.72
CA SER A 139 -1.85 -0.31 20.40
C SER A 139 -3.24 -0.64 20.97
N TYR A 140 -3.97 -1.55 20.31
CA TYR A 140 -5.37 -1.89 20.52
C TYR A 140 -5.59 -3.39 20.28
N LEU A 141 -5.34 -4.19 21.32
CA LEU A 141 -5.47 -5.65 21.26
C LEU A 141 -6.89 -6.11 20.90
N GLY A 142 -6.99 -7.17 20.09
CA GLY A 142 -8.27 -7.78 19.73
C GLY A 142 -9.09 -6.98 18.73
N THR A 143 -8.45 -6.05 17.99
CA THR A 143 -9.09 -5.35 16.88
C THR A 143 -9.20 -6.30 15.68
N HIS A 144 -10.41 -6.47 15.14
CA HIS A 144 -10.63 -7.29 13.95
C HIS A 144 -10.59 -6.42 12.69
N ASP A 145 -10.31 -7.04 11.54
CA ASP A 145 -10.29 -6.35 10.25
C ASP A 145 -11.63 -5.66 9.93
N ASP A 146 -12.74 -6.32 10.31
CA ASP A 146 -14.10 -5.81 10.10
C ASP A 146 -14.44 -4.61 11.01
N ASP A 147 -13.58 -4.27 12.00
CA ASP A 147 -13.69 -3.10 12.88
C ASP A 147 -13.06 -1.84 12.28
N ILE A 148 -12.38 -1.96 11.13
CA ILE A 148 -11.59 -0.90 10.49
C ILE A 148 -12.27 -0.47 9.18
N GLU A 149 -12.48 0.83 9.03
CA GLU A 149 -12.80 1.44 7.73
C GLU A 149 -11.50 1.88 7.04
N TYR A 150 -11.22 1.34 5.85
CA TYR A 150 -10.01 1.64 5.09
C TYR A 150 -10.24 2.74 4.05
N VAL A 151 -9.50 3.83 4.16
CA VAL A 151 -9.46 4.89 3.16
C VAL A 151 -8.17 4.78 2.37
N LEU A 152 -8.25 4.60 1.06
CA LEU A 152 -7.08 4.65 0.18
C LEU A 152 -7.04 5.99 -0.55
N THR A 153 -5.92 6.70 -0.47
CA THR A 153 -5.74 7.94 -1.23
C THR A 153 -5.31 7.66 -2.67
N VAL A 154 -5.82 8.47 -3.60
CA VAL A 154 -5.41 8.49 -5.00
C VAL A 154 -5.14 9.93 -5.45
N PRO A 155 -4.16 10.17 -6.36
CA PRO A 155 -3.91 11.51 -6.87
C PRO A 155 -5.14 12.12 -7.55
N ALA A 156 -5.44 13.38 -7.25
CA ALA A 156 -6.58 14.09 -7.84
C ALA A 156 -6.51 14.18 -9.38
N ILE A 157 -5.29 14.31 -9.92
CA ILE A 157 -4.98 14.48 -11.35
C ILE A 157 -5.18 13.21 -12.20
N TRP A 158 -5.41 12.05 -11.58
CA TRP A 158 -5.65 10.81 -12.31
C TRP A 158 -7.02 10.80 -12.97
N GLY A 159 -7.11 10.27 -14.19
CA GLY A 159 -8.41 10.02 -14.81
C GLY A 159 -9.10 8.78 -14.29
N ASP A 160 -10.32 8.57 -14.79
CA ASP A 160 -11.25 7.58 -14.24
C ASP A 160 -10.74 6.15 -14.37
N LYS A 161 -9.97 5.84 -15.42
CA LYS A 161 -9.37 4.50 -15.60
C LYS A 161 -8.31 4.19 -14.56
N ALA A 162 -7.43 5.14 -14.26
CA ALA A 162 -6.40 4.97 -13.23
C ALA A 162 -7.03 4.85 -11.82
N LYS A 163 -8.04 5.68 -11.54
CA LYS A 163 -8.82 5.60 -10.30
C LYS A 163 -9.55 4.26 -10.17
N LEU A 164 -10.18 3.78 -11.25
CA LEU A 164 -10.86 2.48 -11.27
C LEU A 164 -9.88 1.33 -11.06
N PHE A 165 -8.73 1.33 -11.75
CA PHE A 165 -7.68 0.32 -11.56
C PHE A 165 -7.23 0.22 -10.10
N MET A 166 -6.96 1.38 -9.48
CA MET A 166 -6.56 1.41 -8.07
C MET A 166 -7.68 0.94 -7.14
N ARG A 167 -8.93 1.29 -7.45
CA ARG A 167 -10.11 0.79 -6.73
C ARG A 167 -10.19 -0.73 -6.77
N GLU A 168 -10.06 -1.33 -7.95
CA GLU A 168 -10.14 -2.79 -8.13
C GLU A 168 -9.03 -3.51 -7.34
N ALA A 169 -7.80 -3.00 -7.38
CA ALA A 169 -6.71 -3.54 -6.58
C ALA A 169 -6.97 -3.40 -5.07
N ALA A 170 -7.53 -2.27 -4.64
CA ALA A 170 -7.88 -2.03 -3.24
C ALA A 170 -9.01 -2.95 -2.75
N VAL A 171 -10.08 -3.12 -3.53
CA VAL A 171 -11.20 -4.03 -3.21
C VAL A 171 -10.67 -5.42 -2.88
N LYS A 172 -9.84 -6.00 -3.76
CA LYS A 172 -9.35 -7.39 -3.62
C LYS A 172 -8.55 -7.66 -2.35
N VAL A 173 -8.06 -6.61 -1.68
CA VAL A 173 -7.15 -6.73 -0.53
C VAL A 173 -7.76 -6.17 0.74
N LEU A 174 -8.38 -5.00 0.66
CA LEU A 174 -8.87 -4.27 1.82
C LEU A 174 -10.25 -4.75 2.27
N TYR A 175 -11.07 -5.25 1.33
CA TYR A 175 -12.48 -5.57 1.58
C TYR A 175 -12.82 -6.99 1.12
N LYS A 176 -13.82 -7.60 1.77
CA LYS A 176 -14.39 -8.88 1.33
C LYS A 176 -15.44 -8.67 0.22
N ASP A 177 -16.05 -7.48 0.14
CA ASP A 177 -17.09 -7.11 -0.82
C ASP A 177 -16.75 -5.84 -1.63
N ILE A 178 -17.17 -5.78 -2.89
CA ILE A 178 -16.84 -4.71 -3.86
C ILE A 178 -17.41 -3.33 -3.47
N CYS A 179 -18.46 -3.29 -2.64
CA CYS A 179 -19.23 -2.08 -2.38
C CYS A 179 -18.60 -1.12 -1.35
N ASP A 180 -17.64 -1.58 -0.53
CA ASP A 180 -17.24 -0.86 0.69
C ASP A 180 -16.00 0.04 0.55
N VAL A 181 -15.51 0.28 -0.68
CA VAL A 181 -14.29 1.06 -0.86
C VAL A 181 -14.54 2.57 -0.80
N CYS A 182 -14.04 3.19 0.26
CA CYS A 182 -13.87 4.63 0.35
C CYS A 182 -12.53 5.05 -0.26
N MET A 183 -12.55 5.67 -1.45
CA MET A 183 -11.37 6.32 -2.03
C MET A 183 -11.48 7.82 -1.84
N THR A 184 -10.38 8.46 -1.42
CA THR A 184 -10.29 9.91 -1.29
C THR A 184 -9.19 10.46 -2.17
N VAL A 185 -9.37 11.68 -2.63
CA VAL A 185 -8.32 12.39 -3.37
C VAL A 185 -7.34 13.02 -2.38
N SER A 186 -6.05 12.84 -2.63
CA SER A 186 -4.96 13.54 -1.92
C SER A 186 -4.71 14.93 -2.50
#